data_AF-A0A1J6KY15-F1
#
_entry.id   AF-A0A1J6KY15-F1
#
_cell.length_a   1.000
_cell.length_b   1.000
_cell.length_c   1.000
_cell.angle_alpha   90.00
_cell.angle_beta   90.00
_cell.angle_gamma   90.00
#
_symmetry.space_group_name_H-M   'P 1'
#
loop_
_entity.id
_entity.type
_entity.pdbx_description
1 polymer ?
#
loop_
_entity_poly.entity_id
_entity_poly.type
_entity_poly.pdbx_seq_one_letter_code
_entity_poly.pdbx_strand_id
1 'polypeptide(L)'
;MWSAGIITAAAAESLETYNSQAATFFIKQGVQLNRKIIHNFEIPPASIFALAAVGMIISVTIYEKILVPVLRRATGNERGISILQRIGIGMIYSVSTM
;
A
#
# COMPACT_ATOMS: atom_id res chain seq x y z
N MET A 1 35.56 -10.21 17.61
CA MET A 1 34.59 -11.15 16.97
C MET A 1 33.27 -11.21 17.75
N TRP A 2 33.28 -11.33 19.07
CA TRP A 2 32.06 -11.35 19.90
C TRP A 2 31.22 -10.07 19.85
N SER A 3 31.87 -8.90 19.87
CA SER A 3 31.21 -7.59 19.80
C SER A 3 30.56 -7.30 18.44
N ALA A 4 31.09 -7.84 17.34
CA ALA A 4 30.48 -7.72 16.02
C ALA A 4 29.15 -8.49 15.95
N GLY A 5 29.09 -9.69 16.56
CA GLY A 5 27.87 -10.51 16.62
C GLY A 5 26.73 -9.85 17.41
N ILE A 6 27.06 -9.18 18.52
CA ILE A 6 26.09 -8.45 19.34
C ILE A 6 25.49 -7.27 18.56
N ILE A 7 26.32 -6.52 17.82
CA ILE A 7 25.85 -5.38 17.01
C ILE A 7 24.93 -5.87 15.89
N THR A 8 25.28 -6.99 15.22
CA THR A 8 24.41 -7.56 14.18
C THR A 8 23.09 -8.10 14.72
N ALA A 9 23.09 -8.69 15.93
CA ALA A 9 21.86 -9.16 16.57
C ALA A 9 20.96 -7.98 16.99
N ALA A 10 21.53 -6.95 17.61
CA ALA A 10 20.79 -5.74 17.97
C ALA A 10 20.24 -4.98 16.74
N ALA A 11 20.98 -4.99 15.62
CA ALA A 11 20.51 -4.41 14.36
C ALA A 11 19.34 -5.21 13.76
N ALA A 12 19.37 -6.55 13.83
CA ALA A 12 18.27 -7.41 13.38
C ALA A 12 17.01 -7.17 14.22
N GLU A 13 17.13 -7.13 15.55
CA GLU A 13 16.01 -6.83 16.46
C GLU A 13 15.43 -5.43 16.22
N SER A 14 16.29 -4.45 15.90
CA SER A 14 15.87 -3.09 15.57
C SER A 14 15.06 -3.04 14.26
N LEU A 15 15.47 -3.80 13.24
CA LEU A 15 14.75 -3.93 11.98
C LEU A 15 13.37 -4.58 12.16
N GLU A 16 13.30 -5.63 13.00
CA GLU A 16 12.03 -6.29 13.33
C GLU A 16 11.08 -5.35 14.10
N THR A 17 11.63 -4.63 15.08
CA THR A 17 10.87 -3.66 15.89
C THR A 17 10.32 -2.53 15.02
N TYR A 18 11.13 -1.99 14.11
CA TYR A 18 10.72 -0.93 13.19
C TYR A 18 9.52 -1.33 12.32
N ASN A 19 9.57 -2.54 11.73
CA ASN A 19 8.48 -3.06 10.91
C ASN A 19 7.18 -3.26 11.74
N SER A 20 7.30 -3.72 12.98
CA SER A 20 6.16 -3.93 13.87
C SER A 20 5.50 -2.62 14.35
N GLN A 21 6.28 -1.54 14.45
CA GLN A 21 5.80 -0.24 14.92
C GLN A 21 4.81 0.39 13.93
N ALA A 22 5.10 0.29 12.63
CA ALA A 22 4.21 0.77 11.58
C ALA A 22 2.85 0.06 11.64
N ALA A 23 2.85 -1.27 11.80
CA ALA A 23 1.61 -2.05 11.90
C ALA A 23 0.75 -1.60 13.10
N THR A 24 1.38 -1.38 14.26
CA THR A 24 0.68 -0.94 15.48
C THR A 24 0.09 0.47 15.34
N PHE A 25 0.80 1.37 14.64
CA PHE A 25 0.32 2.73 14.38
C PHE A 25 -0.98 2.75 13.58
N PHE A 26 -1.09 1.94 12.51
CA PHE A 26 -2.33 1.85 11.73
C PHE A 26 -3.49 1.24 12.52
N ILE A 27 -3.24 0.27 13.40
CA ILE A 27 -4.27 -0.26 14.31
C ILE A 27 -4.77 0.84 15.24
N LYS A 28 -3.87 1.62 15.85
CA LYS A 28 -4.25 2.73 16.76
C LYS A 28 -5.07 3.80 16.04
N GLN A 29 -4.74 4.12 14.79
CA GLN A 29 -5.55 5.01 13.97
C GLN A 29 -6.92 4.40 13.65
N GLY A 30 -6.97 3.09 13.36
CA GLY A 30 -8.22 2.38 13.13
C GLY A 30 -9.17 2.40 14.34
N VAL A 31 -8.64 2.36 15.56
CA VAL A 31 -9.44 2.47 16.80
C VAL A 31 -10.20 3.79 16.88
N GLN A 32 -9.61 4.89 16.40
CA GLN A 32 -10.19 6.23 16.39
C GLN A 32 -11.28 6.41 15.33
N LEU A 33 -11.33 5.54 14.31
CA LEU A 33 -12.36 5.57 13.28
C LEU A 33 -13.68 5.00 13.82
N ASN A 34 -14.81 5.49 13.29
CA ASN A 34 -16.12 4.92 13.62
C ASN A 34 -16.24 3.51 13.00
N ARG A 35 -16.16 2.49 13.84
CA ARG A 35 -16.15 1.07 13.45
C ARG A 35 -17.52 0.38 13.58
N LYS A 36 -18.59 1.16 13.85
CA LYS A 36 -19.96 0.64 13.95
C LYS A 36 -20.56 0.50 12.56
N ILE A 37 -20.73 -0.73 12.09
CA ILE A 37 -21.44 -1.02 10.83
C ILE A 37 -22.94 -1.21 11.07
N ILE A 38 -23.32 -1.92 12.13
CA ILE A 38 -24.70 -2.17 12.56
C ILE A 38 -24.82 -1.87 14.06
N HIS A 39 -26.01 -1.52 14.55
CA HIS A 39 -26.29 -1.09 15.94
C HIS A 39 -25.60 -1.92 17.05
N ASN A 40 -25.30 -3.21 16.80
CA ASN A 40 -24.62 -4.11 17.74
C ASN A 40 -23.29 -4.72 17.24
N PHE A 41 -22.79 -4.37 16.04
CA PHE A 41 -21.57 -4.97 15.48
C PHE A 41 -20.48 -3.93 15.26
N GLU A 42 -19.46 -3.97 16.11
CA GLU A 42 -18.24 -3.18 16.00
C GLU A 42 -17.12 -4.02 15.41
N ILE A 43 -16.53 -3.54 14.32
CA ILE A 43 -15.42 -4.24 13.68
C ILE A 43 -14.14 -4.06 14.53
N PRO A 44 -13.38 -5.14 14.79
CA PRO A 44 -12.10 -5.04 15.47
C PRO A 44 -11.10 -4.23 14.62
N PRO A 45 -10.34 -3.30 15.21
CA PRO A 45 -9.44 -2.40 14.48
C PRO A 45 -8.32 -3.15 13.74
N ALA A 46 -7.97 -4.36 14.17
CA ALA A 46 -7.01 -5.23 13.50
C ALA A 46 -7.48 -5.72 12.12
N SER A 47 -8.79 -5.66 11.81
CA SER A 47 -9.31 -6.01 10.48
C SER A 47 -8.91 -5.01 9.40
N ILE A 48 -8.28 -3.89 9.76
CA ILE A 48 -7.78 -2.89 8.80
C ILE A 48 -6.80 -3.50 7.80
N PHE A 49 -6.02 -4.51 8.21
CA PHE A 49 -5.13 -5.26 7.32
C PHE A 49 -5.88 -6.16 6.35
N ALA A 50 -6.96 -6.81 6.81
CA ALA A 50 -7.82 -7.61 5.93
C ALA A 50 -8.51 -6.73 4.89
N LEU A 51 -9.01 -5.56 5.29
CA LEU A 51 -9.57 -4.56 4.38
C LEU A 51 -8.50 -4.06 3.38
N ALA A 52 -7.29 -3.76 3.85
CA ALA A 52 -6.19 -3.34 3.00
C ALA A 52 -5.80 -4.42 1.98
N ALA A 53 -5.77 -5.69 2.38
CA ALA A 53 -5.50 -6.81 1.49
C ALA A 53 -6.58 -6.95 0.40
N VAL A 54 -7.85 -6.84 0.76
CA VAL A 54 -8.96 -6.83 -0.20
C VAL A 54 -8.84 -5.64 -1.16
N GLY A 55 -8.55 -4.45 -0.63
CA GLY A 55 -8.31 -3.25 -1.42
C GLY A 55 -7.15 -3.40 -2.40
N MET A 56 -6.06 -4.04 -1.97
CA MET A 56 -4.91 -4.34 -2.82
C MET A 56 -5.29 -5.27 -3.97
N ILE A 57 -6.03 -6.36 -3.68
CA ILE A 57 -6.51 -7.30 -4.71
C ILE A 57 -7.40 -6.59 -5.72
N ILE A 58 -8.34 -5.76 -5.24
CA ILE A 58 -9.23 -4.96 -6.10
C ILE A 58 -8.40 -3.99 -6.95
N SER A 59 -7.45 -3.28 -6.35
CA SER A 59 -6.60 -2.32 -7.06
C SER A 59 -5.76 -3.00 -8.15
N VAL A 60 -5.16 -4.16 -7.87
CA VAL A 60 -4.42 -4.94 -8.85
C VAL A 60 -5.36 -5.40 -9.97
N THR A 61 -6.54 -5.91 -9.62
CA THR A 61 -7.53 -6.35 -10.60
C THR A 61 -7.97 -5.20 -11.50
N ILE A 62 -8.20 -4.00 -10.95
CA ILE A 62 -8.55 -2.79 -11.71
C ILE A 62 -7.39 -2.37 -12.62
N TYR A 63 -6.16 -2.40 -12.12
CA TYR A 63 -4.98 -2.07 -12.90
C TYR A 63 -4.88 -2.98 -14.14
N GLU A 64 -4.97 -4.29 -13.95
CA GLU A 64 -4.83 -5.27 -15.03
C GLU A 64 -6.04 -5.29 -15.98
N LYS A 65 -7.26 -5.17 -15.46
CA LYS A 65 -8.48 -5.32 -16.27
C LYS A 65 -9.03 -4.04 -16.86
N ILE A 66 -8.73 -2.88 -16.28
CA ILE A 66 -9.26 -1.59 -16.74
C ILE A 66 -8.12 -0.73 -17.25
N LEU A 67 -7.08 -0.53 -16.44
CA LEU A 67 -6.00 0.40 -16.78
C LEU A 67 -5.21 -0.11 -18.00
N VAL A 68 -4.79 -1.38 -18.01
CA VAL A 68 -4.06 -1.98 -19.14
C VAL A 68 -4.83 -1.92 -20.48
N PRO A 69 -6.10 -2.35 -20.59
CA PRO A 69 -6.81 -2.27 -21.87
C PRO A 69 -7.23 -0.84 -22.26
N VAL A 70 -7.51 0.04 -21.30
CA VAL A 70 -7.76 1.47 -21.59
C VAL A 70 -6.51 2.10 -22.18
N LEU A 71 -5.34 1.81 -21.61
CA LEU A 71 -4.07 2.28 -22.14
C LEU A 71 -3.77 1.69 -23.52
N ARG A 72 -4.07 0.40 -23.73
CA ARG A 72 -3.94 -0.25 -25.03
C ARG A 72 -4.86 0.39 -26.08
N ARG A 73 -6.08 0.78 -25.71
CA ARG A 73 -7.03 1.50 -26.59
C ARG A 73 -6.63 2.96 -26.82
N ALA A 74 -6.14 3.66 -25.81
CA ALA A 74 -5.79 5.06 -25.90
C ALA A 74 -4.53 5.30 -26.74
N THR A 75 -3.54 4.41 -26.65
CA THR A 75 -2.26 4.57 -27.36
C THR A 75 -2.23 3.85 -28.72
N GLY A 76 -3.18 2.94 -28.98
CA GLY A 76 -3.33 2.28 -30.29
C GLY A 76 -2.14 1.40 -30.74
N ASN A 77 -1.18 1.13 -29.84
CA ASN A 77 0.06 0.45 -30.13
C ASN A 77 0.14 -0.88 -29.36
N GLU A 78 0.58 -1.95 -30.04
CA GLU A 78 0.58 -3.32 -29.51
C GLU A 78 1.50 -3.52 -28.28
N ARG A 79 2.43 -2.57 -28.03
CA ARG A 79 3.39 -2.58 -26.92
C ARG A 79 3.01 -1.76 -25.68
N GLY A 80 1.88 -1.04 -25.68
CA GLY A 80 1.37 -0.28 -24.50
C GLY A 80 1.86 1.17 -24.36
N ILE A 81 2.02 1.64 -23.11
CA ILE A 81 2.44 3.01 -22.73
C ILE A 81 3.89 3.29 -23.17
N SER A 82 4.14 4.44 -23.81
CA SER A 82 5.52 4.92 -24.02
C SER A 82 6.13 5.38 -22.69
N ILE A 83 7.44 5.17 -22.48
CA ILE A 83 8.15 5.60 -21.27
C ILE A 83 7.86 7.08 -20.93
N LEU A 84 7.72 7.93 -21.95
CA LEU A 84 7.43 9.35 -21.83
C LEU A 84 6.04 9.63 -21.24
N GLN A 85 5.01 8.87 -21.62
CA GLN A 85 3.67 9.04 -21.04
C GLN A 85 3.63 8.61 -19.58
N ARG A 86 4.37 7.55 -19.21
CA ARG A 86 4.48 7.09 -17.82
C ARG A 86 5.10 8.17 -16.92
N ILE A 87 6.15 8.82 -17.41
CA ILE A 87 6.83 9.92 -16.72
C ILE A 87 5.93 11.16 -16.68
N GLY A 88 5.24 11.49 -17.78
CA GLY A 88 4.30 12.61 -17.85
C GLY A 88 3.13 12.50 -16.85
N ILE A 89 2.52 11.32 -16.72
CA ILE A 89 1.46 11.08 -15.73
C ILE A 89 2.00 11.25 -14.31
N GLY A 90 3.22 10.74 -14.04
CA GLY A 90 3.89 10.93 -12.75
C GLY A 90 4.09 12.41 -12.42
N MET A 91 4.52 13.22 -13.40
CA MET A 91 4.71 14.66 -13.22
C MET A 91 3.40 15.40 -12.96
N ILE A 92 2.33 15.11 -13.70
CA ILE A 92 1.01 15.73 -13.48
C ILE A 92 0.47 15.37 -12.09
N TYR A 93 0.61 14.10 -11.68
CA TYR A 93 0.17 13.63 -10.37
C TYR A 93 0.95 14.33 -9.24
N SER A 94 2.27 14.46 -9.36
CA SER A 94 3.09 15.20 -8.40
C SER A 94 2.67 16.66 -8.24
N VAL A 95 2.34 17.35 -9.35
CA VAL A 95 1.84 18.73 -9.30
C VAL A 95 0.43 18.80 -8.70
N SER A 96 -0.40 17.79 -8.91
CA SER A 96 -1.78 17.79 -8.39
C SER A 96 -1.87 17.47 -6.88
N THR A 97 -0.87 16.73 -6.35
CA THR A 97 -0.78 16.39 -4.92
C THR A 97 -0.18 17.52 -4.08
N MET A 98 0.65 18.37 -4.69
CA MET A 98 1.21 19.58 -4.06
C MET A 98 0.20 20.72 -4.08
#